data_AF-A0A2N1NWT3-F1
#
_entry.id   AF-A0A2N1NWT3-F1
#
_cell.length_a   1.000
_cell.length_b   1.000
_cell.length_c   1.000
_cell.angle_alpha   90.00
_cell.angle_beta   90.00
_cell.angle_gamma   90.00
#
_symmetry.space_group_name_H-M   'P 1'
#
loop_
_entity.id
_entity.type
_entity.pdbx_description
1 polymer ?
#
loop_
_entity_poly.entity_id
_entity_poly.type
_entity_poly.pdbx_seq_one_letter_code
_entity_poly.pdbx_strand_id
1 'polypeptide(L)' 'MVEATQLEIPVLADTMDNTFLKLYSPWPFRFFVIKDGVLKLVGMPKEARYDTTDLVNCLDVLLNEKSS' A
#
# COMPACT_ATOMS: atom_id res chain seq x y z
N MET A 1 3.23 15.85 7.68
CA MET A 1 2.02 15.82 8.52
C MET A 1 0.86 16.28 7.64
N VAL A 2 -0.18 15.46 7.48
CA VAL A 2 -1.44 15.95 6.91
C VAL A 2 -2.27 16.40 8.10
N GLU A 3 -2.33 17.73 8.33
CA GLU A 3 -2.93 18.31 9.54
C GLU A 3 -4.37 17.82 9.79
N ALA A 4 -5.13 17.59 8.71
CA ALA A 4 -6.51 17.11 8.78
C ALA A 4 -6.66 15.65 9.27
N THR A 5 -5.61 14.81 9.17
CA THR A 5 -5.70 13.38 9.52
C THR A 5 -4.96 13.03 10.80
N GLN A 6 -4.16 13.95 11.36
CA GLN A 6 -3.25 13.70 12.50
C GLN A 6 -2.27 12.53 12.29
N LEU A 7 -2.14 12.00 11.07
CA LEU A 7 -1.24 10.89 10.78
C LEU A 7 0.19 11.43 10.60
N GLU A 8 1.11 10.88 11.39
CA GLU A 8 2.55 11.11 11.30
C GLU A 8 3.21 10.17 10.28
N ILE A 9 2.57 9.98 9.13
CA ILE A 9 3.14 9.18 8.04
C ILE A 9 3.70 10.10 6.94
N PRO A 10 4.80 9.72 6.25
CA PRO A 10 5.23 10.42 5.06
C PRO A 10 4.13 10.38 4.01
N VAL A 11 3.72 11.55 3.53
CA VAL A 11 2.80 11.69 2.40
C VAL A 11 3.58 12.31 1.27
N LEU A 12 3.59 11.63 0.13
CA LEU A 12 4.31 12.03 -1.07
C LEU A 12 3.30 12.21 -2.20
N ALA A 13 3.55 13.19 -3.06
CA ALA A 13 2.85 13.32 -4.33
C ALA A 13 3.65 12.59 -5.42
N ASP A 14 2.94 11.99 -6.38
CA ASP A 14 3.59 11.51 -7.61
C ASP A 14 4.22 12.69 -8.36
N THR A 15 5.20 12.38 -9.19
CA THR A 15 5.83 13.37 -10.08
C THR A 15 4.85 13.81 -11.16
N MET A 16 5.07 15.01 -11.72
CA MET A 16 4.19 15.59 -12.75
C MET A 16 4.13 14.76 -14.05
N ASP A 17 5.10 13.88 -14.29
CA ASP A 17 5.11 12.94 -15.41
C ASP A 17 4.35 11.63 -15.11
N ASN A 18 3.73 11.53 -13.93
CA ASN A 18 2.92 10.39 -13.49
C ASN A 18 3.71 9.07 -13.41
N THR A 19 4.97 9.12 -12.95
CA THR A 19 5.84 7.94 -12.94
C THR A 19 5.28 6.83 -12.03
N PHE A 20 4.84 7.14 -10.81
CA PHE A 20 4.26 6.15 -9.92
C PHE A 20 2.94 5.61 -10.47
N LEU A 21 2.06 6.49 -10.97
CA LEU A 21 0.79 6.10 -11.59
C LEU A 21 1.01 5.10 -12.74
N LYS A 22 1.97 5.36 -13.63
CA LYS A 22 2.28 4.51 -14.78
C LYS A 22 2.87 3.16 -14.35
N LEU A 23 3.79 3.15 -13.39
CA LEU A 23 4.47 1.94 -12.96
C LEU A 23 3.59 1.02 -12.10
N TYR A 24 2.81 1.60 -11.18
CA TYR A 24 2.07 0.83 -10.17
C TYR A 24 0.56 0.72 -10.47
N SER A 25 0.04 1.50 -11.41
CA SER A 25 -1.40 1.54 -11.75
C SER A 25 -2.31 1.61 -10.51
N PRO A 26 -2.09 2.55 -9.57
CA PRO A 26 -2.80 2.62 -8.29
C PRO A 26 -4.27 3.04 -8.40
N TRP A 27 -4.76 3.44 -9.57
CA TRP A 27 -6.10 3.99 -9.73
C TRP A 27 -7.20 2.93 -9.50
N PRO A 28 -8.34 3.26 -8.86
CA PRO A 28 -8.67 4.55 -8.22
C PRO A 28 -7.97 4.80 -6.88
N PHE A 29 -7.66 3.75 -6.13
CA PHE A 29 -6.71 3.73 -5.01
C PHE A 29 -6.27 2.28 -4.81
N ARG A 30 -5.04 2.04 -4.36
CA ARG A 30 -4.51 0.68 -4.21
C ARG A 30 -3.50 0.59 -3.08
N PHE A 31 -3.51 -0.54 -2.37
CA PHE A 31 -2.52 -0.87 -1.35
C PHE A 31 -1.42 -1.74 -1.94
N PHE A 32 -0.18 -1.49 -1.54
CA PHE A 32 0.98 -2.29 -1.92
C PHE A 32 1.79 -2.61 -0.65
N VAL A 33 2.37 -3.80 -0.61
CA VAL A 33 3.37 -4.16 0.41
C VAL A 33 4.65 -4.52 -0.31
N ILE A 34 5.73 -3.81 0.01
CA ILE A 34 7.07 -4.04 -0.54
C ILE A 34 7.99 -4.33 0.63
N LYS A 35 8.69 -5.47 0.59
CA LYS A 35 9.67 -5.90 1.60
C LYS A 35 10.92 -6.38 0.87
N ASP A 36 12.08 -5.85 1.27
CA ASP A 36 13.39 -6.17 0.69
C ASP A 36 13.44 -6.02 -0.84
N GLY A 37 12.80 -4.95 -1.37
CA GLY A 37 12.71 -4.68 -2.81
C GLY A 37 11.74 -5.59 -3.59
N VAL A 38 11.07 -6.51 -2.91
CA VAL A 38 10.12 -7.46 -3.52
C VAL A 38 8.69 -7.03 -3.23
N LEU A 39 7.85 -6.99 -4.27
CA LEU A 39 6.42 -6.75 -4.17
C LEU A 39 5.73 -7.99 -3.57
N LYS A 40 5.26 -7.87 -2.32
CA LYS A 40 4.60 -8.96 -1.58
C LYS A 40 3.09 -8.95 -1.73
N LEU A 41 2.49 -7.77 -1.91
CA LEU A 41 1.06 -7.61 -2.11
C LEU A 41 0.76 -6.51 -3.12
N VAL A 42 -0.22 -6.79 -3.98
CA VAL A 42 -0.94 -5.82 -4.79
C VAL A 42 -2.41 -5.95 -4.44
N GLY A 43 -2.96 -4.98 -3.71
CA GLY A 43 -4.36 -5.00 -3.29
C GLY A 43 -5.30 -4.91 -4.50
N MET A 44 -6.20 -5.86 -4.64
CA MET A 44 -7.20 -5.87 -5.70
C MET A 44 -8.58 -5.57 -5.11
N PRO A 45 -9.39 -4.70 -5.75
CA PRO A 45 -10.74 -4.48 -5.29
C PRO A 45 -11.56 -5.76 -5.39
N LYS A 46 -12.31 -6.10 -4.34
CA LYS A 46 -13.30 -7.19 -4.32
C LYS A 46 -14.67 -6.55 -4.35
N GLU A 47 -15.53 -6.96 -5.28
CA GLU A 47 -16.92 -6.46 -5.38
C GLU A 47 -17.03 -4.92 -5.49
N ALA A 48 -16.15 -4.30 -6.27
CA ALA A 48 -16.06 -2.84 -6.43
C ALA A 48 -15.81 -2.06 -5.12
N ARG A 49 -15.35 -2.74 -4.06
CA ARG A 49 -14.89 -2.15 -2.81
C ARG A 49 -13.47 -2.62 -2.53
N TYR A 50 -12.74 -1.82 -1.77
CA TYR A 50 -11.45 -2.26 -1.25
C TYR A 50 -11.66 -2.76 0.17
N ASP A 51 -11.37 -4.03 0.36
CA ASP A 51 -11.28 -4.68 1.65
C ASP A 51 -9.80 -4.72 2.05
N THR A 52 -9.50 -4.33 3.28
CA THR A 52 -8.14 -4.34 3.83
C THR A 52 -7.74 -5.70 4.42
N THR A 53 -8.60 -6.72 4.37
CA THR A 53 -8.31 -8.06 4.89
C THR A 53 -7.02 -8.64 4.32
N ASP A 54 -6.82 -8.55 3.00
CA ASP A 54 -5.59 -9.08 2.37
C ASP A 54 -4.33 -8.30 2.80
N LEU A 55 -4.48 -6.99 3.07
CA LEU A 55 -3.41 -6.15 3.60
C LEU A 55 -3.03 -6.56 5.03
N VAL A 56 -4.01 -6.68 5.92
CA VAL A 56 -3.79 -7.07 7.32
C VAL A 56 -3.16 -8.45 7.40
N ASN A 57 -3.71 -9.43 6.68
CA ASN A 57 -3.17 -10.79 6.65
C ASN A 57 -1.71 -10.83 6.15
N CYS A 58 -1.38 -10.06 5.11
CA CYS A 58 -0.02 -9.96 4.60
C CYS A 58 0.92 -9.39 5.66
N LEU A 59 0.52 -8.32 6.35
CA LEU A 59 1.32 -7.71 7.41
C LEU A 59 1.52 -8.66 8.59
N ASP A 60 0.48 -9.35 9.02
CA ASP A 60 0.55 -10.32 10.13
C ASP A 60 1.55 -11.45 9.84
N VAL A 61 1.51 -12.02 8.62
CA VAL A 61 2.48 -13.03 8.20
C VAL A 61 3.91 -12.46 8.25
N LEU A 62 4.13 -11.28 7.68
CA LEU A 62 5.46 -10.67 7.60
C LEU A 62 6.03 -10.24 8.95
N LEU A 63 5.17 -9.87 9.90
CA LEU A 63 5.55 -9.52 11.28
C LEU A 63 5.82 -10.77 12.12
N ASN A 64 5.05 -11.83 11.93
CA ASN A 64 5.25 -13.11 12.63
C ASN A 64 6.53 -13.84 12.16
N GLU A 65 6.90 -13.72 10.88
CA GLU A 65 8.21 -14.18 10.35
C GLU A 65 9.42 -13.56 11.07
N LYS A 66 9.29 -12.35 11.62
CA LYS A 66 10.38 -11.68 12.37
C LYS A 66 10.51 -12.15 13.82
N SER A 67 9.51 -12.87 14.33
CA SER A 67 9.41 -13.29 15.73
C SER A 67 9.96 -14.70 15.98
N SER A 68 10.47 -15.36 14.94
CA SER A 68 11.10 -16.70 14.97
C SER A 68 12.58 -16.61 14.64
#